data_AF-A0A7S0JEX6-F1
#
_entry.id   AF-A0A7S0JEX6-F1
#
_cell.length_a   1.000
_cell.length_b   1.000
_cell.length_c   1.000
_cell.angle_alpha   90.00
_cell.angle_beta   90.00
_cell.angle_gamma   90.00
#
_symmetry.space_group_name_H-M   'P 1'
#
loop_
_entity.id
_entity.type
_entity.pdbx_description
1 polymer ?
#
loop_
_entity_poly.entity_id
_entity_poly.type
_entity_poly.pdbx_seq_one_letter_code
_entity_poly.pdbx_strand_id
1 'polypeptide(L)'
;SDFKVTGEATPGYLYCITCPQYILKYVPKVKFIFTLRNPVTRAYSEYLNKVADQTVMRYLKKRIDNKMDKELSTSAPSFKQLVNDVASTMDTCALPNRTFSMMDEYSEEMDKDGCYVNPFVGEGRYARHLRLWLTLVPKRQVMLLNFDEWTNNAMPTMEAVSRFLSLPPFAMRKDADGATKEAEGMLKPVAGPYPYKVDEAHNTHLRRSVHVALDGKSDKTDLKRNELEGQLPAGTHCVLHEFFRPYLNELDELLLEYAYPPMGWKTGEGKGFRCDDQYTHWRGLRGKLFPAAAPAVSSLIPVAEPLNE
;
A
#
# COMPACT_ATOMS: atom_id res chain seq x y z
N SER A 1 -24.81 -4.61 23.64
CA SER A 1 -25.04 -3.22 23.21
C SER A 1 -25.08 -3.20 21.69
N ASP A 2 -26.08 -2.56 21.09
CA ASP A 2 -26.28 -2.48 19.63
C ASP A 2 -25.41 -1.40 18.96
N PHE A 3 -24.19 -1.21 19.44
CA PHE A 3 -23.28 -0.20 18.90
C PHE A 3 -22.66 -0.71 17.59
N LYS A 4 -22.84 0.04 16.50
CA LYS A 4 -22.26 -0.25 15.19
C LYS A 4 -21.27 0.85 14.83
N VAL A 5 -20.09 0.43 14.37
CA VAL A 5 -19.12 1.33 13.74
C VAL A 5 -19.34 1.28 12.24
N THR A 6 -19.41 2.45 11.60
CA THR A 6 -19.46 2.58 10.14
C THR A 6 -18.14 3.14 9.65
N GLY A 7 -17.65 2.61 8.54
CA GLY A 7 -16.47 3.09 7.86
C GLY A 7 -16.61 2.89 6.36
N GLU A 8 -15.68 3.47 5.62
CA GLU A 8 -15.48 3.21 4.20
C GLU A 8 -14.02 2.84 3.96
N ALA A 9 -13.70 2.35 2.76
CA ALA A 9 -12.34 2.00 2.40
C ALA A 9 -12.02 2.46 0.98
N THR A 10 -11.25 3.53 0.87
CA THR A 10 -10.74 4.04 -0.40
C THR A 10 -9.20 4.08 -0.38
N PRO A 11 -8.50 3.10 -1.00
CA PRO A 11 -7.03 3.03 -0.97
C PRO A 11 -6.33 4.29 -1.50
N GLY A 12 -6.97 5.00 -2.43
CA GLY A 12 -6.44 6.23 -3.03
C GLY A 12 -6.28 7.40 -2.06
N TYR A 13 -6.91 7.37 -0.88
CA TYR A 13 -6.77 8.44 0.11
C TYR A 13 -5.33 8.61 0.60
N LEU A 14 -4.58 7.52 0.76
CA LEU A 14 -3.18 7.61 1.21
C LEU A 14 -2.36 8.56 0.34
N TYR A 15 -2.57 8.54 -0.98
CA TYR A 15 -1.81 9.33 -1.95
C TYR A 15 -2.37 10.73 -2.19
N CYS A 16 -3.54 11.04 -1.64
CA CYS A 16 -4.28 12.26 -1.94
C CYS A 16 -3.86 13.42 -1.04
N ILE A 17 -3.22 14.43 -1.63
CA ILE A 17 -2.66 15.56 -0.87
C ILE A 17 -3.72 16.46 -0.21
N THR A 18 -4.94 16.51 -0.75
CA THR A 18 -6.04 17.34 -0.21
C THR A 18 -7.01 16.54 0.66
N CYS A 19 -7.07 15.22 0.51
CA CYS A 19 -8.06 14.37 1.20
C CYS A 19 -8.00 14.46 2.73
N PRO A 20 -6.83 14.49 3.41
CA PRO A 20 -6.79 14.63 4.86
C PRO A 20 -7.57 15.86 5.34
N GLN A 21 -7.36 17.01 4.70
CA GLN A 21 -8.01 18.27 5.08
C GLN A 21 -9.52 18.21 4.87
N TYR A 22 -9.97 17.71 3.72
CA TYR A 22 -11.39 17.58 3.44
C TYR A 22 -12.07 16.60 4.39
N ILE A 23 -11.46 15.45 4.67
CA ILE A 23 -12.04 14.46 5.59
C ILE A 23 -12.10 15.05 7.01
N LEU A 24 -11.02 15.66 7.49
CA LEU A 24 -10.97 16.25 8.83
C LEU A 24 -11.94 17.43 8.99
N LYS A 25 -12.24 18.18 7.91
CA LYS A 25 -13.25 19.24 7.93
C LYS A 25 -14.64 18.71 8.26
N TYR A 26 -15.02 17.53 7.75
CA TYR A 26 -16.37 16.97 7.94
C TYR A 26 -16.45 15.93 9.06
N VAL A 27 -15.35 15.20 9.33
CA VAL A 27 -15.30 14.11 10.31
C VAL A 27 -14.01 14.21 11.15
N PRO A 28 -13.84 15.27 11.96
CA PRO A 28 -12.56 15.59 12.63
C PRO A 28 -12.08 14.50 13.61
N LYS A 29 -13.00 13.70 14.15
CA LYS A 29 -12.71 12.62 15.10
C LYS A 29 -12.57 11.24 14.44
N VAL A 30 -12.56 11.16 13.10
CA VAL A 30 -12.44 9.89 12.36
C VAL A 30 -11.13 9.17 12.70
N LYS A 31 -11.16 7.84 12.70
CA LYS A 31 -9.98 6.99 12.83
C LYS A 31 -9.59 6.46 11.45
N PHE A 32 -8.31 6.57 11.10
CA PHE A 32 -7.72 6.08 9.88
C PHE A 32 -6.96 4.79 10.15
N ILE A 33 -7.12 3.82 9.24
CA ILE A 33 -6.34 2.58 9.24
C ILE A 33 -5.69 2.49 7.86
N PHE A 34 -4.36 2.56 7.81
CA PHE A 34 -3.59 2.36 6.60
C PHE A 34 -2.89 1.01 6.65
N THR A 35 -3.12 0.18 5.65
CA THR A 35 -2.43 -1.09 5.49
C THR A 35 -1.31 -0.95 4.46
N LEU A 36 -0.08 -1.13 4.91
CA LEU A 36 1.12 -1.04 4.06
C LEU A 36 1.69 -2.44 3.82
N ARG A 37 2.37 -2.64 2.70
CA ARG A 37 2.94 -3.92 2.28
C ARG A 37 4.38 -3.69 1.84
N ASN A 38 5.23 -4.72 1.89
CA ASN A 38 6.55 -4.66 1.25
C ASN A 38 6.43 -4.00 -0.15
N PRO A 39 7.15 -2.88 -0.40
CA PRO A 39 6.90 -2.06 -1.59
C PRO A 39 7.24 -2.77 -2.90
N VAL A 40 8.15 -3.77 -2.88
CA VAL A 40 8.47 -4.62 -4.04
C VAL A 40 7.26 -5.45 -4.44
N THR A 41 6.72 -6.24 -3.51
CA THR A 41 5.54 -7.08 -3.79
C THR A 41 4.28 -6.26 -3.99
N ARG A 42 4.15 -5.09 -3.34
CA ARG A 42 3.06 -4.14 -3.56
C ARG A 42 3.07 -3.63 -5.01
N ALA A 43 4.23 -3.22 -5.53
CA ALA A 43 4.37 -2.74 -6.90
C ALA A 43 3.94 -3.79 -7.92
N TYR A 44 4.42 -5.03 -7.75
CA TYR A 44 4.07 -6.12 -8.66
C TYR A 44 2.60 -6.54 -8.52
N SER A 45 2.06 -6.58 -7.29
CA SER A 45 0.65 -6.86 -7.04
C SER A 45 -0.28 -5.86 -7.71
N GLU A 46 0.05 -4.56 -7.65
CA GLU A 46 -0.73 -3.51 -8.32
C GLU A 46 -0.68 -3.69 -9.84
N TYR A 47 0.49 -3.99 -10.41
CA TYR A 47 0.63 -4.30 -11.83
C TYR A 47 -0.25 -5.48 -12.26
N LEU A 48 -0.19 -6.59 -11.53
CA LEU A 48 -1.00 -7.78 -11.84
C LEU A 48 -2.51 -7.51 -11.74
N ASN A 49 -2.95 -6.74 -10.74
CA ASN A 49 -4.34 -6.30 -10.64
C ASN A 49 -4.77 -5.48 -11.88
N LYS A 50 -3.92 -4.55 -12.35
CA LYS A 50 -4.21 -3.75 -13.54
C LYS A 50 -4.12 -4.55 -14.84
N VAL A 51 -3.30 -5.60 -14.90
CA VAL A 51 -3.29 -6.57 -16.02
C VAL A 51 -4.59 -7.33 -16.06
N ALA A 52 -5.05 -7.87 -14.92
CA ALA A 52 -6.31 -8.61 -14.82
C ALA A 52 -7.51 -7.76 -15.27
N ASP A 53 -7.50 -6.47 -14.93
CA ASP A 53 -8.53 -5.51 -15.33
C ASP A 53 -8.29 -4.88 -16.72
N GLN A 54 -7.19 -5.23 -17.42
CA GLN A 54 -6.76 -4.65 -18.70
C GLN A 54 -6.64 -3.10 -18.67
N THR A 55 -6.30 -2.56 -17.49
CA THR A 55 -6.19 -1.11 -17.22
C THR A 55 -4.76 -0.63 -17.00
N VAL A 56 -3.73 -1.42 -17.32
CA VAL A 56 -2.32 -1.01 -17.17
C VAL A 56 -2.03 0.30 -17.90
N MET A 57 -2.36 0.39 -19.19
CA MET A 57 -2.14 1.64 -19.95
C MET A 57 -2.98 2.78 -19.43
N ARG A 58 -4.22 2.52 -18.97
CA ARG A 58 -5.02 3.55 -18.30
C ARG A 58 -4.30 4.03 -17.05
N TYR A 59 -3.78 3.14 -16.21
CA TYR A 59 -3.08 3.52 -14.99
C TYR A 59 -1.78 4.31 -15.26
N LEU A 60 -1.05 3.97 -16.34
CA LEU A 60 0.12 4.72 -16.81
C LEU A 60 -0.24 6.08 -17.44
N LYS A 61 -1.26 6.11 -18.31
CA LYS A 61 -1.64 7.26 -19.17
C LYS A 61 -2.71 8.17 -18.60
N LYS A 62 -3.41 7.80 -17.51
CA LYS A 62 -4.54 8.56 -16.93
C LYS A 62 -4.22 10.04 -16.70
N ARG A 63 -2.95 10.46 -16.81
CA ARG A 63 -2.48 11.82 -16.54
C ARG A 63 -1.65 12.49 -17.63
N ILE A 64 -1.49 11.89 -18.82
CA ILE A 64 -0.86 12.61 -19.95
C ILE A 64 -1.90 13.49 -20.67
N ASP A 65 -3.12 12.99 -20.88
CA ASP A 65 -4.09 13.70 -21.73
C ASP A 65 -5.37 14.15 -20.99
N ASN A 66 -5.56 13.77 -19.71
CA ASN A 66 -6.86 13.82 -18.98
C ASN A 66 -8.07 13.22 -19.74
N LYS A 67 -7.84 12.66 -20.93
CA LYS A 67 -8.79 11.90 -21.72
C LYS A 67 -8.86 10.50 -21.13
N MET A 68 -9.96 10.23 -20.42
CA MET A 68 -10.38 8.87 -20.12
C MET A 68 -10.90 8.21 -21.40
N ASP A 69 -10.03 8.01 -22.39
CA ASP A 69 -10.38 7.08 -23.45
C ASP A 69 -10.44 5.70 -22.80
N LYS A 70 -11.60 5.06 -22.94
CA LYS A 70 -11.96 3.74 -22.38
C LYS A 70 -11.16 2.61 -23.03
N GLU A 71 -9.89 2.84 -23.34
CA GLU A 71 -9.08 1.85 -24.05
C GLU A 71 -8.53 0.87 -23.01
N LEU A 72 -9.25 -0.23 -22.83
CA LEU A 72 -8.65 -1.49 -22.41
C LEU A 72 -7.49 -1.73 -23.37
N SER A 73 -6.27 -1.81 -22.84
CA SER A 73 -5.10 -1.99 -23.70
C SER A 73 -4.68 -3.44 -23.70
N THR A 74 -4.67 -4.03 -24.90
CA THR A 74 -4.15 -5.38 -25.16
C THR A 74 -2.63 -5.40 -25.31
N SER A 75 -1.98 -4.22 -25.35
CA SER A 75 -0.56 -4.01 -25.65
C SER A 75 0.17 -3.26 -24.52
N ALA A 76 -0.14 -3.62 -23.27
CA ALA A 76 0.51 -3.05 -22.10
C ALA A 76 1.99 -3.50 -21.98
N PRO A 77 2.91 -2.64 -21.50
CA PRO A 77 4.28 -3.04 -21.23
C PRO A 77 4.33 -4.08 -20.10
N SER A 78 5.29 -4.99 -20.19
CA SER A 78 5.57 -5.93 -19.12
C SER A 78 6.08 -5.20 -17.87
N PHE A 79 5.89 -5.79 -16.69
CA PHE A 79 6.46 -5.26 -15.45
C PHE A 79 7.98 -5.08 -15.53
N LYS A 80 8.68 -6.00 -16.22
CA LYS A 80 10.13 -5.89 -16.45
C LYS A 80 10.49 -4.62 -17.24
N GLN A 81 9.75 -4.28 -18.29
CA GLN A 81 9.97 -3.04 -19.04
C GLN A 81 9.76 -1.82 -18.15
N LEU A 82 8.67 -1.79 -17.37
CA LEU A 82 8.40 -0.70 -16.44
C LEU A 82 9.49 -0.53 -15.37
N VAL A 83 10.10 -1.62 -14.91
CA VAL A 83 11.22 -1.59 -13.95
C VAL A 83 12.53 -1.17 -14.63
N ASN A 84 12.76 -1.58 -15.88
CA ASN A 84 13.91 -1.08 -16.64
C ASN A 84 13.83 0.44 -16.86
N ASP A 85 12.63 0.98 -17.08
CA ASP A 85 12.42 2.42 -17.15
C ASP A 85 12.79 3.11 -15.83
N VAL A 86 12.48 2.49 -14.69
CA VAL A 86 12.91 2.98 -13.35
C VAL A 86 14.43 3.01 -13.23
N ALA A 87 15.13 1.96 -13.68
CA ALA A 87 16.59 1.94 -13.68
C ALA A 87 17.17 3.09 -14.52
N SER A 88 16.63 3.32 -15.73
CA SER A 88 17.03 4.44 -16.59
C SER A 88 16.79 5.81 -15.94
N THR A 89 15.66 5.98 -15.24
CA THR A 89 15.41 7.20 -14.44
C THR A 89 16.43 7.33 -13.30
N MET A 90 16.78 6.24 -12.63
CA MET A 90 17.81 6.25 -11.58
C MET A 90 19.20 6.58 -12.14
N ASP A 91 19.55 6.13 -13.35
CA ASP A 91 20.80 6.52 -14.02
C ASP A 91 20.86 8.03 -14.28
N THR A 92 19.72 8.61 -14.66
CA THR A 92 19.62 10.03 -15.02
C THR A 92 19.56 10.94 -13.79
N CYS A 93 18.85 10.51 -12.73
CA CYS A 93 18.45 11.38 -11.63
C CYS A 93 18.98 10.97 -10.26
N ALA A 94 19.57 9.76 -10.16
CA ALA A 94 19.99 9.05 -8.95
C ALA A 94 18.89 8.74 -7.93
N LEU A 95 18.09 9.74 -7.54
CA LEU A 95 17.06 9.65 -6.52
C LEU A 95 15.72 10.19 -7.05
N PRO A 96 15.00 9.43 -7.89
CA PRO A 96 13.75 9.91 -8.50
C PRO A 96 12.65 10.18 -7.47
N ASN A 97 12.42 11.44 -7.13
CA ASN A 97 11.46 11.81 -6.08
C ASN A 97 10.03 12.08 -6.61
N ARG A 98 9.74 11.87 -7.90
CA ARG A 98 8.40 12.12 -8.47
C ARG A 98 7.78 10.82 -9.01
N THR A 99 6.46 10.71 -8.89
CA THR A 99 5.67 9.60 -9.42
C THR A 99 4.43 10.14 -10.10
N PHE A 100 3.91 9.43 -11.10
CA PHE A 100 2.60 9.73 -11.68
C PHE A 100 1.46 9.08 -10.87
N SER A 101 1.41 9.21 -9.53
CA SER A 101 0.27 8.69 -8.74
C SER A 101 -0.97 9.54 -8.90
N MET A 102 -2.12 8.96 -9.24
CA MET A 102 -3.39 9.64 -9.60
C MET A 102 -3.77 10.94 -8.87
N MET A 103 -3.27 11.16 -7.65
CA MET A 103 -3.58 12.29 -6.79
C MET A 103 -2.42 13.30 -6.54
N ASP A 104 -1.24 13.13 -7.16
CA ASP A 104 -0.16 14.14 -7.14
C ASP A 104 -0.49 15.32 -8.06
N GLU A 105 -0.10 16.54 -7.69
CA GLU A 105 -0.13 17.70 -8.60
C GLU A 105 0.90 17.54 -9.72
N TYR A 106 0.52 17.93 -10.93
CA TYR A 106 1.35 17.89 -12.14
C TYR A 106 1.60 19.31 -12.63
N SER A 107 2.80 19.58 -13.15
CA SER A 107 3.10 20.82 -13.87
C SER A 107 3.96 20.53 -15.10
N GLU A 108 3.88 21.38 -16.12
CA GLU A 108 4.69 21.28 -17.35
C GLU A 108 6.20 21.33 -17.07
N GLU A 109 6.61 21.98 -15.98
CA GLU A 109 8.00 21.98 -15.53
C GLU A 109 8.43 20.61 -15.00
N MET A 110 7.52 19.87 -14.35
CA MET A 110 7.81 18.53 -13.84
C MET A 110 8.09 17.51 -14.94
N ASP A 111 7.45 17.66 -16.09
CA ASP A 111 7.68 16.79 -17.25
C ASP A 111 9.02 17.04 -17.94
N LYS A 112 9.51 18.28 -17.92
CA LYS A 112 10.78 18.66 -18.55
C LYS A 112 12.00 18.07 -17.83
N ASP A 113 11.89 17.83 -16.52
CA ASP A 113 13.01 17.32 -15.71
C ASP A 113 13.28 15.81 -15.92
N GLY A 114 12.33 15.04 -16.46
CA GLY A 114 12.49 13.60 -16.75
C GLY A 114 12.66 12.67 -15.54
N CYS A 115 12.73 13.20 -14.31
CA CYS A 115 12.98 12.45 -13.09
C CYS A 115 11.72 11.85 -12.45
N TYR A 116 10.99 11.04 -13.19
CA TYR A 116 9.77 10.37 -12.72
C TYR A 116 9.85 8.86 -12.84
N VAL A 117 9.10 8.17 -11.97
CA VAL A 117 8.86 6.74 -12.07
C VAL A 117 7.39 6.43 -12.25
N ASN A 118 7.09 5.28 -12.85
CA ASN A 118 5.72 4.83 -13.04
C ASN A 118 4.99 4.66 -11.68
N PRO A 119 3.66 4.82 -11.64
CA PRO A 119 2.89 4.75 -10.39
C PRO A 119 2.93 3.39 -9.69
N PHE A 120 3.18 2.30 -10.42
CA PHE A 120 3.34 0.98 -9.79
C PHE A 120 4.55 0.94 -8.87
N VAL A 121 5.64 1.63 -9.20
CA VAL A 121 6.82 1.67 -8.32
C VAL A 121 6.74 2.89 -7.39
N GLY A 122 6.41 4.06 -7.92
CA GLY A 122 6.49 5.32 -7.19
C GLY A 122 5.52 5.47 -6.02
N GLU A 123 4.36 4.79 -6.02
CA GLU A 123 3.41 4.78 -4.88
C GLU A 123 3.90 3.97 -3.68
N GLY A 124 4.92 3.12 -3.85
CA GLY A 124 5.54 2.38 -2.74
C GLY A 124 6.41 3.25 -1.82
N ARG A 125 6.54 4.55 -2.10
CA ARG A 125 7.33 5.50 -1.31
C ARG A 125 6.52 6.06 -0.15
N TYR A 126 6.22 5.20 0.82
CA TYR A 126 5.25 5.47 1.87
C TYR A 126 5.56 6.70 2.72
N ALA A 127 6.84 7.00 3.00
CA ALA A 127 7.23 8.13 3.83
C ALA A 127 6.66 9.46 3.30
N ARG A 128 6.77 9.68 1.97
CA ARG A 128 6.21 10.85 1.27
C ARG A 128 4.73 11.05 1.57
N HIS A 129 3.96 9.97 1.55
CA HIS A 129 2.50 10.02 1.71
C HIS A 129 2.10 10.13 3.18
N LEU A 130 2.71 9.31 4.04
CA LEU A 130 2.40 9.26 5.47
C LEU A 130 2.78 10.54 6.20
N ARG A 131 3.86 11.23 5.80
CA ARG A 131 4.29 12.47 6.46
C ARG A 131 3.17 13.51 6.52
N LEU A 132 2.39 13.67 5.44
CA LEU A 132 1.23 14.56 5.41
C LEU A 132 0.16 14.14 6.42
N TRP A 133 -0.22 12.86 6.41
CA TRP A 133 -1.24 12.32 7.32
C TRP A 133 -0.83 12.45 8.79
N LEU A 134 0.41 12.10 9.12
CA LEU A 134 0.93 12.12 10.48
C LEU A 134 1.14 13.55 11.01
N THR A 135 1.39 14.52 10.12
CA THR A 135 1.46 15.95 10.49
C THR A 135 0.08 16.51 10.84
N LEU A 136 -0.97 16.08 10.13
CA LEU A 136 -2.32 16.65 10.25
C LEU A 136 -3.22 15.89 11.26
N VAL A 137 -2.96 14.60 11.47
CA VAL A 137 -3.81 13.73 12.28
C VAL A 137 -3.04 13.23 13.50
N PRO A 138 -3.58 13.34 14.72
CA PRO A 138 -2.90 12.85 15.90
C PRO A 138 -2.76 11.33 15.85
N LYS A 139 -1.61 10.81 16.31
CA LYS A 139 -1.27 9.37 16.35
C LYS A 139 -2.42 8.46 16.81
N ARG A 140 -3.18 8.86 17.84
CA ARG A 140 -4.33 8.10 18.38
C ARG A 140 -5.46 7.84 17.36
N GLN A 141 -5.49 8.59 16.27
CA GLN A 141 -6.46 8.48 15.17
C GLN A 141 -5.85 7.79 13.94
N VAL A 142 -4.59 7.38 13.95
CA VAL A 142 -3.95 6.70 12.81
C VAL A 142 -3.36 5.36 13.25
N MET A 143 -3.86 4.28 12.67
CA MET A 143 -3.28 2.94 12.80
C MET A 143 -2.57 2.58 11.51
N LEU A 144 -1.32 2.14 11.60
CA LEU A 144 -0.56 1.58 10.49
C LEU A 144 -0.50 0.07 10.66
N LEU A 145 -0.95 -0.68 9.67
CA LEU A 145 -0.94 -2.14 9.63
C LEU A 145 0.12 -2.64 8.67
N ASN A 146 0.88 -3.63 9.10
CA ASN A 146 1.76 -4.40 8.23
C ASN A 146 0.98 -5.53 7.57
N PHE A 147 0.77 -5.45 6.26
CA PHE A 147 0.04 -6.43 5.46
C PHE A 147 0.68 -7.82 5.53
N ASP A 148 2.01 -7.89 5.50
CA ASP A 148 2.75 -9.14 5.46
C ASP A 148 2.62 -9.89 6.81
N GLU A 149 2.61 -9.16 7.94
CA GLU A 149 2.33 -9.73 9.26
C GLU A 149 0.87 -10.21 9.39
N TRP A 150 -0.08 -9.36 8.97
CA TRP A 150 -1.51 -9.67 9.06
C TRP A 150 -1.89 -10.89 8.22
N THR A 151 -1.35 -11.01 7.00
CA THR A 151 -1.63 -12.15 6.11
C THR A 151 -1.03 -13.44 6.63
N ASN A 152 0.11 -13.37 7.32
CA ASN A 152 0.70 -14.51 7.99
C ASN A 152 -0.13 -14.93 9.23
N ASN A 153 -0.49 -13.98 10.09
CA ASN A 153 -1.33 -14.22 11.25
C ASN A 153 -2.29 -13.05 11.53
N ALA A 154 -3.56 -13.26 11.18
CA ALA A 154 -4.61 -12.26 11.33
C ALA A 154 -4.97 -11.93 12.79
N MET A 155 -4.79 -12.87 13.73
CA MET A 155 -5.34 -12.76 15.09
C MET A 155 -4.83 -11.53 15.86
N PRO A 156 -3.50 -11.30 15.97
CA PRO A 156 -2.98 -10.14 16.69
C PRO A 156 -3.42 -8.81 16.04
N THR A 157 -3.45 -8.76 14.71
CA THR A 157 -3.90 -7.58 13.97
C THR A 157 -5.37 -7.27 14.25
N MET A 158 -6.25 -8.26 14.18
CA MET A 158 -7.68 -8.06 14.44
C MET A 158 -7.93 -7.63 15.89
N GLU A 159 -7.19 -8.17 16.85
CA GLU A 159 -7.27 -7.73 18.24
C GLU A 159 -6.84 -6.27 18.40
N ALA A 160 -5.74 -5.87 17.74
CA ALA A 160 -5.26 -4.50 17.73
C ALA A 160 -6.26 -3.54 17.07
N VAL A 161 -6.89 -3.94 15.95
CA VAL A 161 -7.95 -3.17 15.28
C VAL A 161 -9.17 -3.02 16.18
N SER A 162 -9.63 -4.09 16.84
CA SER A 162 -10.75 -4.02 17.79
C SER A 162 -10.45 -3.02 18.91
N ARG A 163 -9.26 -3.09 19.52
CA ARG A 163 -8.85 -2.15 20.56
C ARG A 163 -8.77 -0.71 20.02
N PHE A 164 -8.16 -0.53 18.86
CA PHE A 164 -8.05 0.78 18.21
C PHE A 164 -9.41 1.40 17.91
N LEU A 165 -10.39 0.62 17.45
CA LEU A 165 -11.75 1.07 17.17
C LEU A 165 -12.66 1.11 18.42
N SER A 166 -12.14 0.72 19.59
CA SER A 166 -12.91 0.63 20.84
C SER A 166 -14.08 -0.35 20.75
N LEU A 167 -13.87 -1.43 19.99
CA LEU A 167 -14.80 -2.55 19.86
C LEU A 167 -14.51 -3.61 20.92
N PRO A 168 -15.49 -4.48 21.23
CA PRO A 168 -15.25 -5.66 22.05
C PRO A 168 -14.06 -6.49 21.51
N PRO A 169 -13.31 -7.18 22.39
CA PRO A 169 -12.19 -8.02 21.98
C PRO A 169 -12.58 -8.95 20.85
N PHE A 170 -11.71 -9.04 19.84
CA PHE A 170 -11.91 -9.97 18.75
C PHE A 170 -11.85 -11.41 19.30
N ALA A 171 -12.99 -12.10 19.30
CA ALA A 171 -13.09 -13.47 19.79
C ALA A 171 -13.40 -14.42 18.64
N MET A 172 -12.49 -15.39 18.41
CA MET A 172 -12.79 -16.61 17.66
C MET A 172 -13.02 -17.72 18.68
N ARG A 173 -14.12 -18.46 18.58
CA ARG A 173 -14.49 -19.55 19.52
C ARG A 173 -14.64 -20.84 18.69
N LYS A 174 -14.22 -21.98 19.24
CA LYS A 174 -14.48 -23.31 18.66
C LYS A 174 -15.96 -23.65 18.85
N ASP A 175 -16.58 -24.26 17.84
CA ASP A 175 -17.97 -24.72 17.95
C ASP A 175 -18.07 -25.78 19.07
N ALA A 176 -19.11 -25.65 19.90
CA ALA A 176 -19.67 -26.78 20.63
C ALA A 176 -20.78 -27.37 19.77
N ASP A 177 -20.85 -28.70 19.74
CA ASP A 177 -21.88 -29.55 19.12
C ASP A 177 -21.56 -30.07 17.71
N GLY A 178 -21.02 -31.30 17.67
CA GLY A 178 -21.08 -32.19 16.50
C GLY A 178 -19.75 -32.59 15.86
N ALA A 179 -18.81 -33.11 16.64
CA ALA A 179 -17.59 -33.71 16.09
C ALA A 179 -17.89 -35.04 15.35
N THR A 180 -17.82 -35.04 14.01
CA THR A 180 -17.32 -36.22 13.29
C THR A 180 -15.80 -36.17 13.30
N LYS A 181 -15.15 -37.33 13.51
CA LYS A 181 -13.71 -37.49 13.79
C LYS A 181 -12.76 -37.10 12.64
N GLU A 182 -13.24 -36.36 11.64
CA GLU A 182 -12.46 -35.92 10.47
C GLU A 182 -12.26 -34.39 10.43
N ALA A 183 -12.75 -33.66 11.44
CA ALA A 183 -12.70 -32.19 11.52
C ALA A 183 -11.77 -31.64 12.62
N GLU A 184 -10.78 -32.42 13.08
CA GLU A 184 -9.73 -31.92 13.98
C GLU A 184 -8.78 -30.99 13.21
N GLY A 185 -9.03 -29.68 13.26
CA GLY A 185 -8.03 -28.69 12.85
C GLY A 185 -8.55 -27.40 12.22
N MET A 186 -9.84 -27.31 11.87
CA MET A 186 -10.37 -26.11 11.20
C MET A 186 -11.19 -25.23 12.15
N LEU A 187 -10.73 -23.98 12.32
CA LEU A 187 -11.41 -22.93 13.07
C LEU A 187 -12.61 -22.41 12.27
N LYS A 188 -13.83 -22.49 12.82
CA LYS A 188 -15.01 -21.80 12.28
C LYS A 188 -15.45 -20.66 13.20
N PRO A 189 -16.06 -19.59 12.68
CA PRO A 189 -16.40 -18.40 13.46
C PRO A 189 -17.71 -18.54 14.23
N VAL A 190 -17.68 -17.92 15.40
CA VAL A 190 -18.76 -17.87 16.39
C VAL A 190 -19.94 -17.06 15.88
N ALA A 191 -21.14 -17.55 16.19
CA ALA A 191 -22.36 -16.77 16.18
C ALA A 191 -22.30 -15.62 17.21
N GLY A 192 -21.68 -14.50 16.81
CA GLY A 192 -22.25 -13.16 17.02
C GLY A 192 -22.93 -12.73 15.71
N PRO A 193 -23.63 -11.58 15.63
CA PRO A 193 -24.42 -11.22 14.44
C PRO A 193 -23.59 -11.07 13.14
N TYR A 194 -22.26 -11.15 13.21
CA TYR A 194 -21.36 -11.14 12.07
C TYR A 194 -20.28 -12.24 12.22
N PRO A 195 -20.56 -13.50 11.81
CA PRO A 195 -19.55 -14.56 11.80
C PRO A 195 -18.48 -14.25 10.74
N TYR A 196 -17.31 -13.75 11.17
CA TYR A 196 -16.18 -13.52 10.28
C TYR A 196 -15.41 -14.82 10.04
N LYS A 197 -15.67 -15.48 8.92
CA LYS A 197 -14.81 -16.57 8.43
C LYS A 197 -13.59 -15.91 7.77
N VAL A 198 -12.45 -15.93 8.45
CA VAL A 198 -11.19 -15.41 7.89
C VAL A 198 -10.86 -16.07 6.55
N ASP A 199 -11.22 -17.36 6.39
CA ASP A 199 -11.03 -18.14 5.16
C ASP A 199 -12.04 -17.80 4.04
N GLU A 200 -13.10 -17.04 4.34
CA GLU A 200 -14.12 -16.57 3.38
C GLU A 200 -14.19 -15.04 3.35
N ALA A 201 -13.10 -14.32 3.58
CA ALA A 201 -13.08 -12.86 3.41
C ALA A 201 -13.47 -12.49 1.97
N HIS A 202 -14.73 -12.09 1.79
CA HIS A 202 -15.33 -11.79 0.48
C HIS A 202 -14.79 -10.47 -0.05
N ASN A 203 -13.98 -10.52 -1.10
CA ASN A 203 -13.63 -9.34 -1.87
C ASN A 203 -14.74 -9.08 -2.88
N THR A 204 -15.48 -7.96 -2.81
CA THR A 204 -16.54 -7.64 -3.80
C THR A 204 -16.01 -7.43 -5.23
N HIS A 205 -14.69 -7.44 -5.43
CA HIS A 205 -14.01 -7.40 -6.73
C HIS A 205 -13.43 -8.76 -7.15
N LEU A 206 -14.12 -9.86 -6.84
CA LEU A 206 -13.71 -11.26 -7.06
C LEU A 206 -13.02 -11.56 -8.39
N ARG A 207 -13.56 -11.06 -9.51
CA ARG A 207 -12.98 -11.32 -10.84
C ARG A 207 -11.65 -10.61 -11.09
N ARG A 208 -11.22 -9.73 -10.19
CA ARG A 208 -10.13 -8.76 -10.36
C ARG A 208 -9.00 -8.94 -9.35
N SER A 209 -9.26 -9.70 -8.28
CA SER A 209 -8.28 -9.90 -7.23
C SER A 209 -7.37 -11.07 -7.59
N VAL A 210 -6.08 -10.80 -7.71
CA VAL A 210 -5.06 -11.84 -7.99
C VAL A 210 -4.71 -12.69 -6.76
N HIS A 211 -5.34 -12.40 -5.62
CA HIS A 211 -5.07 -12.99 -4.31
C HIS A 211 -6.28 -13.73 -3.72
N VAL A 212 -7.38 -13.82 -4.46
CA VAL A 212 -8.64 -14.42 -4.00
C VAL A 212 -9.13 -15.37 -5.09
N ALA A 213 -9.53 -16.58 -4.72
CA ALA A 213 -10.13 -17.52 -5.64
C ALA A 213 -11.44 -16.94 -6.22
N LEU A 214 -11.86 -17.41 -7.41
CA LEU A 214 -13.06 -16.91 -8.10
C LEU A 214 -14.36 -17.06 -7.27
N ASP A 215 -14.36 -17.93 -6.26
CA ASP A 215 -15.47 -18.14 -5.32
C ASP A 215 -15.44 -17.19 -4.11
N GLY A 216 -14.48 -16.27 -4.03
CA GLY A 216 -14.38 -15.27 -2.97
C GLY A 216 -13.75 -15.71 -1.67
N LYS A 217 -13.13 -16.89 -1.68
CA LYS A 217 -12.30 -17.33 -0.56
C LYS A 217 -10.90 -16.76 -0.73
N SER A 218 -10.47 -16.04 0.31
CA SER A 218 -9.07 -15.66 0.48
C SER A 218 -8.36 -16.88 1.06
N ASP A 219 -7.93 -17.81 0.20
CA ASP A 219 -7.19 -18.98 0.66
C ASP A 219 -5.77 -18.55 1.07
N LYS A 220 -5.41 -18.76 2.35
CA LYS A 220 -4.03 -18.56 2.84
C LYS A 220 -3.01 -19.35 2.02
N THR A 221 -3.40 -20.48 1.44
CA THR A 221 -2.54 -21.25 0.55
C THR A 221 -2.37 -20.62 -0.82
N ASP A 222 -3.33 -19.83 -1.32
CA ASP A 222 -3.18 -19.07 -2.58
C ASP A 222 -2.39 -17.77 -2.36
N LEU A 223 -2.55 -17.12 -1.21
CA LEU A 223 -1.67 -16.02 -0.75
C LEU A 223 -0.20 -16.48 -0.60
N LYS A 224 0.03 -17.74 -0.18
CA LYS A 224 1.36 -18.35 -0.06
C LYS A 224 1.89 -18.97 -1.37
N ARG A 225 1.04 -19.59 -2.20
CA ARG A 225 1.45 -20.13 -3.52
C ARG A 225 1.86 -19.02 -4.48
N ASN A 226 1.27 -17.84 -4.33
CA ASN A 226 1.67 -16.63 -5.03
C ASN A 226 2.59 -15.78 -4.14
N GLU A 227 3.73 -16.33 -3.70
CA GLU A 227 4.86 -15.50 -3.30
C GLU A 227 5.27 -14.67 -4.52
N LEU A 228 4.60 -13.52 -4.69
CA LEU A 228 4.74 -12.60 -5.82
C LEU A 228 6.20 -12.21 -6.05
N GLU A 229 6.98 -12.17 -4.97
CA GLU A 229 8.42 -11.94 -4.97
C GLU A 229 9.19 -13.03 -5.73
N GLY A 230 8.82 -14.31 -5.58
CA GLY A 230 9.44 -15.44 -6.28
C GLY A 230 9.13 -15.49 -7.78
N GLN A 231 8.15 -14.71 -8.24
CA GLN A 231 7.81 -14.58 -9.67
C GLN A 231 8.62 -13.47 -10.37
N LEU A 232 9.32 -12.63 -9.61
CA LEU A 232 10.13 -11.55 -10.18
C LEU A 232 11.49 -12.08 -10.66
N PRO A 233 11.91 -11.78 -11.91
CA PRO A 233 13.28 -12.03 -12.33
C PRO A 233 14.28 -11.35 -11.38
N ALA A 234 15.41 -12.00 -11.10
CA ALA A 234 16.40 -11.50 -10.14
C ALA A 234 16.84 -10.05 -10.41
N GLY A 235 17.10 -9.70 -11.67
CA GLY A 235 17.44 -8.32 -12.06
C GLY A 235 16.31 -7.31 -11.80
N THR A 236 15.04 -7.70 -12.06
CA THR A 236 13.88 -6.87 -11.74
C THR A 236 13.76 -6.62 -10.24
N HIS A 237 13.96 -7.66 -9.43
CA HIS A 237 13.95 -7.55 -7.98
C HIS A 237 15.10 -6.63 -7.49
N CYS A 238 16.30 -6.78 -8.06
CA CYS A 238 17.44 -5.95 -7.68
C CYS A 238 17.26 -4.46 -7.97
N VAL A 239 16.71 -4.11 -9.13
CA VAL A 239 16.37 -2.70 -9.44
C VAL A 239 15.38 -2.15 -8.41
N LEU A 240 14.31 -2.89 -8.10
CA LEU A 240 13.31 -2.46 -7.11
C LEU A 240 13.89 -2.36 -5.70
N HIS A 241 14.74 -3.31 -5.28
CA HIS A 241 15.43 -3.27 -4.00
C HIS A 241 16.24 -1.99 -3.86
N GLU A 242 17.09 -1.69 -4.86
CA GLU A 242 17.98 -0.52 -4.84
C GLU A 242 17.20 0.79 -4.95
N PHE A 243 16.12 0.82 -5.74
CA PHE A 243 15.19 1.93 -5.81
C PHE A 243 14.55 2.23 -4.45
N PHE A 244 13.99 1.22 -3.78
CA PHE A 244 13.22 1.43 -2.53
C PHE A 244 14.09 1.64 -1.31
N ARG A 245 15.33 1.15 -1.30
CA ARG A 245 16.26 1.23 -0.15
C ARG A 245 16.33 2.62 0.51
N PRO A 246 16.60 3.74 -0.20
CA PRO A 246 16.62 5.06 0.42
C PRO A 246 15.25 5.49 0.98
N TYR A 247 14.15 5.11 0.31
CA TYR A 247 12.79 5.47 0.75
C TYR A 247 12.29 4.62 1.93
N LEU A 248 12.83 3.40 2.10
CA LEU A 248 12.60 2.58 3.28
C LEU A 248 13.34 3.14 4.49
N ASN A 249 14.56 3.63 4.32
CA ASN A 249 15.26 4.35 5.38
C ASN A 249 14.47 5.61 5.80
N GLU A 250 13.98 6.40 4.84
CA GLU A 250 13.13 7.57 5.12
C GLU A 250 11.84 7.18 5.86
N LEU A 251 11.25 6.03 5.50
CA LEU A 251 10.07 5.50 6.19
C LEU A 251 10.40 5.11 7.63
N ASP A 252 11.50 4.40 7.87
CA ASP A 252 11.90 3.99 9.22
C ASP A 252 12.18 5.20 10.11
N GLU A 253 12.82 6.25 9.58
CA GLU A 253 13.01 7.53 10.28
C GLU A 253 11.68 8.20 10.63
N LEU A 254 10.74 8.26 9.68
CA LEU A 254 9.40 8.83 9.91
C LEU A 254 8.61 8.01 10.96
N LEU A 255 8.65 6.68 10.88
CA LEU A 255 7.97 5.82 11.84
C LEU A 255 8.55 6.02 13.25
N LEU A 256 9.88 6.13 13.36
CA LEU A 256 10.54 6.45 14.61
C LEU A 256 10.14 7.83 15.16
N GLU A 257 10.12 8.86 14.30
CA GLU A 257 9.70 10.23 14.63
C GLU A 257 8.31 10.27 15.28
N TYR A 258 7.36 9.49 14.75
CA TYR A 258 5.97 9.42 15.25
C TYR A 258 5.72 8.23 16.21
N ALA A 259 6.79 7.55 16.64
CA ALA A 259 6.78 6.42 17.56
C ALA A 259 5.91 5.22 17.10
N TYR A 260 5.84 4.96 15.79
CA TYR A 260 5.32 3.72 15.23
C TYR A 260 6.44 2.65 15.18
N PRO A 261 6.09 1.36 15.30
CA PRO A 261 7.05 0.30 15.06
C PRO A 261 7.50 0.31 13.58
N PRO A 262 8.75 -0.12 13.29
CA PRO A 262 9.21 -0.28 11.92
C PRO A 262 8.42 -1.39 11.23
N MET A 263 8.27 -1.30 9.90
CA MET A 263 7.58 -2.32 9.11
C MET A 263 8.43 -3.60 8.94
N GLY A 264 9.75 -3.51 9.13
CA GLY A 264 10.64 -4.67 9.15
C GLY A 264 10.76 -5.44 7.83
N TRP A 265 10.35 -4.86 6.71
CA TRP A 265 10.43 -5.53 5.41
C TRP A 265 11.87 -5.69 4.96
N LYS A 266 12.17 -6.90 4.49
CA LYS A 266 13.46 -7.24 3.90
C LYS A 266 13.31 -7.35 2.38
N THR A 267 13.54 -6.25 1.68
CA THR A 267 13.45 -6.22 0.21
C THR A 267 14.69 -6.81 -0.49
N GLY A 268 15.69 -7.25 0.27
CA GLY A 268 16.97 -7.73 -0.28
C GLY A 268 17.48 -9.03 0.34
N GLU A 269 16.69 -9.73 1.15
CA GLU A 269 17.18 -10.91 1.89
C GLU A 269 16.14 -12.04 1.90
N GLY A 270 16.22 -12.90 0.88
CA GLY A 270 16.01 -14.33 1.06
C GLY A 270 17.35 -14.99 1.38
N LYS A 271 17.38 -16.18 2.00
CA LYS A 271 18.64 -16.95 2.15
C LYS A 271 19.28 -17.13 0.75
N GLY A 272 20.34 -16.37 0.47
CA GLY A 272 21.11 -16.44 -0.78
C GLY A 272 20.78 -15.40 -1.86
N PHE A 273 19.86 -14.45 -1.65
CA PHE A 273 19.62 -13.38 -2.62
C PHE A 273 20.63 -12.24 -2.42
N ARG A 274 21.42 -11.93 -3.46
CA ARG A 274 22.34 -10.80 -3.47
C ARG A 274 22.30 -10.16 -4.85
N CYS A 275 22.22 -8.84 -4.88
CA CYS A 275 22.30 -8.10 -6.13
C CYS A 275 23.74 -7.98 -6.60
N ASP A 276 23.95 -8.27 -7.88
CA ASP A 276 25.22 -8.06 -8.56
C ASP A 276 25.63 -6.59 -8.52
N ASP A 277 26.93 -6.33 -8.57
CA ASP A 277 27.49 -4.97 -8.47
C ASP A 277 26.92 -4.02 -9.53
N GLN A 278 26.54 -4.54 -10.71
CA GLN A 278 25.87 -3.78 -11.77
C GLN A 278 24.59 -3.08 -11.31
N TYR A 279 23.90 -3.59 -10.27
CA TYR A 279 22.70 -2.96 -9.72
C TYR A 279 23.01 -2.05 -8.52
N THR A 280 24.23 -2.03 -8.01
CA THR A 280 24.58 -1.28 -6.78
C THR A 280 25.28 0.06 -7.06
N HIS A 281 25.50 0.40 -8.33
CA HIS A 281 26.22 1.62 -8.69
C HIS A 281 25.45 2.91 -8.31
N TRP A 282 24.11 2.88 -8.23
CA TRP A 282 23.30 4.02 -7.77
C TRP A 282 23.57 4.42 -6.32
N ARG A 283 24.13 3.52 -5.50
CA ARG A 283 24.40 3.78 -4.07
C ARG A 283 25.40 4.92 -3.85
N GLY A 284 26.28 5.17 -4.82
CA GLY A 284 27.29 6.23 -4.77
C GLY A 284 26.86 7.52 -5.47
N LEU A 285 25.70 7.54 -6.13
CA LEU A 285 25.25 8.73 -6.85
C LEU A 285 24.70 9.76 -5.87
N ARG A 286 25.25 10.97 -5.90
CA ARG A 286 24.66 12.14 -5.23
C ARG A 286 23.61 12.73 -6.17
N GLY A 287 22.35 12.40 -5.95
CA GLY A 287 21.27 12.92 -6.78
C GLY A 287 21.13 14.43 -6.71
N LYS A 288 20.44 14.99 -7.71
CA LYS A 288 19.75 16.28 -7.53
C LYS A 288 18.67 16.03 -6.49
N LEU A 289 18.95 16.35 -5.22
CA LEU A 289 17.94 16.45 -4.17
C LEU A 289 17.03 17.61 -4.56
N PHE A 290 15.99 17.30 -5.33
CA PHE A 290 14.88 18.22 -5.44
C PHE A 290 14.21 18.20 -4.07
N PRO A 291 14.05 19.35 -3.39
CA PRO A 291 13.22 19.39 -2.21
C PRO A 291 11.91 18.73 -2.60
N ALA A 292 11.46 17.76 -1.80
CA ALA A 292 10.06 17.37 -1.88
C ALA A 292 9.31 18.71 -1.89
N ALA A 293 8.50 18.95 -2.91
CA ALA A 293 7.55 20.03 -2.82
C ALA A 293 6.70 19.65 -1.61
N ALA A 294 7.07 20.15 -0.43
CA ALA A 294 6.15 20.27 0.67
C ALA A 294 5.01 21.06 0.02
N PRO A 295 3.78 20.52 -0.02
CA PRO A 295 2.66 21.37 -0.41
C PRO A 295 2.81 22.60 0.46
N ALA A 296 2.88 23.78 -0.16
CA ALA A 296 3.04 25.01 0.59
C ALA A 296 1.92 25.02 1.62
N VAL A 297 2.27 24.84 2.89
CA VAL A 297 1.38 24.90 4.06
C VAL A 297 0.63 26.26 4.04
N SER A 298 1.15 27.23 3.28
CA SER A 298 0.59 28.54 2.98
C SER A 298 -0.73 28.57 2.17
N SER A 299 -1.16 27.49 1.51
CA SER A 299 -2.46 27.44 0.82
C SER A 299 -3.50 26.58 1.54
N LEU A 300 -3.19 26.12 2.77
CA LEU A 300 -4.11 25.41 3.62
C LEU A 300 -5.32 26.29 3.93
N ILE A 301 -6.51 25.80 3.59
CA ILE A 301 -7.77 26.33 4.15
C ILE A 301 -7.60 26.28 5.67
N PRO A 302 -7.89 27.38 6.41
CA PRO A 302 -7.78 27.37 7.86
C PRO A 302 -8.53 26.15 8.39
N VAL A 303 -7.83 25.31 9.14
CA VAL A 303 -8.47 24.27 9.94
C VAL A 303 -9.46 25.02 10.81
N ALA A 304 -10.75 24.78 10.61
CA ALA A 304 -11.79 25.39 11.41
C ALA A 304 -11.45 25.16 12.88
N GLU A 305 -11.49 26.22 13.69
CA GLU A 305 -11.29 26.13 15.13
C GLU A 305 -12.11 24.95 15.68
N PRO A 306 -11.58 24.19 16.64
CA PRO A 306 -12.37 23.16 17.30
C PRO A 306 -13.65 23.83 17.80
N LEU A 307 -14.80 23.35 17.32
CA LEU A 307 -16.09 23.69 17.92
C LEU A 307 -15.96 23.35 19.39
N ASN A 308 -15.87 24.38 20.22
CA ASN A 308 -16.04 24.26 21.65
C ASN A 308 -17.45 23.71 21.94
N GLU A 309 -17.52 22.94 23.02
CA GLU A 309 -18.66 22.20 23.60
C GLU A 309 -18.92 20.79 23.07
#